data_AF-A0A5E7MEY2-F1
#
_entry.id   AF-A0A5E7MEY2-F1
#
_cell.length_a   1.000
_cell.length_b   1.000
_cell.length_c   1.000
_cell.angle_alpha   90.00
_cell.angle_beta   90.00
_cell.angle_gamma   90.00
#
_symmetry.space_group_name_H-M   'P 1'
#
loop_
_entity.id
_entity.type
_entity.pdbx_description
1 polymer ?
#
loop_
_entity_poly.entity_id
_entity_poly.type
_entity_poly.pdbx_seq_one_letter_code
_entity_poly.pdbx_strand_id
1 'polypeptide(L)'
;MAKAVVIKYECDACNQLHDDEDGARECCMPGVIERFFCPICDESHDEEAGAQKCILSHADIESANDEHCPNCLRPADTAQFRIEIAVAGHCSTCNPIYSPDQNLQIKYALEPKGF
;
A
#
# COMPACT_ATOMS: atom_id res chain seq x y z
N MET A 1 9.78 -54.71 -23.58
CA MET A 1 9.13 -53.58 -22.88
C MET A 1 10.15 -52.46 -22.77
N ALA A 2 10.03 -51.40 -23.57
CA ALA A 2 10.92 -50.24 -23.43
C ALA A 2 10.54 -49.50 -22.13
N LYS A 3 11.51 -49.25 -21.25
CA LYS A 3 11.28 -48.40 -20.07
C LYS A 3 11.08 -46.97 -20.57
N ALA A 4 9.86 -46.44 -20.42
CA ALA A 4 9.62 -45.02 -20.63
C ALA A 4 10.31 -44.24 -19.49
N VAL A 5 11.03 -43.18 -19.85
CA VAL A 5 11.57 -42.22 -18.87
C VAL A 5 10.45 -41.23 -18.56
N VAL A 6 10.18 -41.01 -17.28
CA VAL A 6 9.21 -40.02 -16.79
C VAL A 6 9.99 -38.97 -16.00
N ILE A 7 9.71 -37.70 -16.28
CA ILE A 7 10.30 -36.57 -15.56
C ILE A 7 9.48 -36.33 -14.28
N LYS A 8 10.16 -36.00 -13.19
CA LYS A 8 9.59 -35.54 -11.91
C LYS A 8 10.33 -34.28 -11.49
N TYR A 9 9.68 -33.47 -10.67
CA TYR A 9 10.22 -32.22 -10.15
C TYR A 9 10.38 -32.33 -8.63
N GLU A 10 11.50 -31.90 -8.08
CA GLU A 10 11.81 -32.05 -6.66
C GLU A 10 11.80 -30.68 -5.97
N CYS A 11 11.09 -30.58 -4.85
CA CYS A 11 11.15 -29.40 -3.98
C CYS A 11 12.50 -29.36 -3.26
N ASP A 12 13.26 -28.26 -3.37
CA ASP A 12 14.60 -28.15 -2.76
C ASP A 12 14.59 -28.13 -1.22
N ALA A 13 13.46 -27.71 -0.62
CA ALA A 13 13.36 -27.49 0.82
C ALA A 13 13.01 -28.76 1.58
N CYS A 14 12.19 -29.63 0.99
CA CYS A 14 11.70 -30.85 1.64
C CYS A 14 12.02 -32.15 0.88
N ASN A 15 12.63 -32.07 -0.31
CA ASN A 15 12.95 -33.19 -1.20
C ASN A 15 11.72 -34.01 -1.64
N GLN A 16 10.53 -33.42 -1.59
CA GLN A 16 9.32 -34.06 -2.09
C GLN A 16 9.29 -34.01 -3.61
N LEU A 17 8.93 -35.15 -4.24
CA LEU A 17 8.77 -35.26 -5.68
C LEU A 17 7.33 -34.92 -6.11
N HIS A 18 7.22 -34.13 -7.16
CA HIS A 18 5.99 -33.64 -7.78
C HIS A 18 5.95 -34.03 -9.26
N ASP A 19 4.73 -34.05 -9.80
CA ASP A 19 4.47 -34.48 -11.18
C ASP A 19 4.69 -33.35 -12.19
N ASP A 20 4.67 -32.11 -11.71
CA ASP A 20 4.83 -30.88 -12.47
C ASP A 20 5.68 -29.87 -11.70
N GLU A 21 6.25 -28.91 -12.44
CA GLU A 21 7.14 -27.88 -11.91
C GLU A 21 6.44 -26.94 -10.92
N ASP A 22 5.17 -26.61 -11.19
CA ASP A 22 4.38 -25.72 -10.35
C ASP A 22 4.13 -26.34 -8.97
N GLY A 23 3.83 -27.64 -8.92
CA GLY A 23 3.70 -28.39 -7.69
C GLY A 23 4.99 -28.39 -6.85
N ALA A 24 6.15 -28.53 -7.49
CA ALA A 24 7.44 -28.44 -6.78
C ALA A 24 7.75 -27.01 -6.32
N ARG A 25 7.39 -26.00 -7.12
CA ARG A 25 7.58 -24.57 -6.83
C ARG A 25 6.70 -24.08 -5.68
N GLU A 26 5.47 -24.55 -5.62
CA GLU A 26 4.49 -24.19 -4.57
C GLU A 26 4.72 -25.00 -3.30
N CYS A 27 5.40 -26.15 -3.39
CA CYS A 27 5.82 -26.93 -2.25
C CYS A 27 6.85 -26.16 -1.42
N CYS A 28 6.50 -25.90 -0.15
CA CYS A 28 7.29 -25.06 0.75
C CYS A 28 7.44 -23.59 0.31
N MET A 29 6.63 -23.11 -0.65
CA MET A 29 6.60 -21.68 -0.98
C MET A 29 6.21 -20.87 0.26
N PRO A 30 7.00 -19.85 0.64
CA PRO A 30 6.64 -18.97 1.74
C PRO A 30 5.27 -18.33 1.50
N GLY A 31 4.49 -18.16 2.58
CA GLY A 31 3.23 -17.43 2.51
C GLY A 31 3.46 -15.98 2.06
N VAL A 32 2.60 -15.48 1.18
CA VAL A 32 2.55 -14.07 0.82
C VAL A 32 1.67 -13.35 1.83
N ILE A 33 2.17 -12.25 2.41
CA ILE A 33 1.43 -11.42 3.36
C ILE A 33 1.26 -10.04 2.72
N GLU A 34 0.01 -9.59 2.64
CA GLU A 34 -0.32 -8.23 2.21
C GLU A 34 0.08 -7.22 3.30
N ARG A 35 0.64 -6.09 2.87
CA ARG A 35 1.09 -5.00 3.74
C ARG A 35 0.67 -3.67 3.16
N PHE A 36 0.19 -2.77 4.00
CA PHE A 36 -0.28 -1.45 3.61
C PHE A 36 0.76 -0.41 4.03
N PHE A 37 1.22 0.41 3.09
CA PHE A 37 2.29 1.39 3.36
C PHE A 37 1.76 2.82 3.41
N CYS A 38 2.26 3.61 4.36
CA CYS A 38 2.05 5.06 4.35
C CYS A 38 2.95 5.70 3.28
N PRO A 39 2.41 6.39 2.26
CA PRO A 39 3.19 7.01 1.19
C PRO A 39 4.02 8.23 1.65
N ILE A 40 3.86 8.69 2.90
CA ILE A 40 4.57 9.86 3.44
C ILE A 40 5.84 9.43 4.19
N CYS A 41 5.76 8.38 5.01
CA CYS A 41 6.86 7.93 5.87
C CYS A 41 7.37 6.51 5.58
N ASP A 42 6.78 5.82 4.60
CA ASP A 42 7.10 4.44 4.22
C ASP A 42 6.90 3.39 5.33
N GLU A 43 6.15 3.71 6.39
CA GLU A 43 5.81 2.76 7.44
C GLU A 43 4.80 1.72 6.93
N SER A 44 5.03 0.44 7.28
CA SER A 44 4.16 -0.68 6.91
C SER A 44 3.16 -1.01 8.02
N HIS A 45 1.92 -1.30 7.62
CA HIS A 45 0.82 -1.68 8.50
C HIS A 45 0.19 -3.01 8.05
N ASP A 46 -0.36 -3.75 9.00
CA ASP A 46 -1.10 -5.00 8.73
C ASP A 46 -2.49 -4.74 8.11
N GLU A 47 -3.07 -3.55 8.35
CA GLU A 47 -4.42 -3.19 7.92
C GLU A 47 -4.42 -1.85 7.17
N GLU A 48 -5.24 -1.74 6.13
CA GLU A 48 -5.43 -0.50 5.35
C GLU A 48 -5.83 0.68 6.24
N ALA A 49 -6.73 0.46 7.20
CA ALA A 49 -7.16 1.48 8.16
C ALA A 49 -6.01 1.97 9.06
N GLY A 50 -5.02 1.12 9.33
CA GLY A 50 -3.81 1.49 10.05
C GLY A 50 -2.94 2.46 9.24
N ALA A 51 -2.72 2.14 7.96
CA ALA A 51 -1.98 3.01 7.05
C ALA A 51 -2.70 4.35 6.83
N GLN A 52 -4.03 4.34 6.70
CA GLN A 52 -4.81 5.58 6.56
C GLN A 52 -4.69 6.50 7.78
N LYS A 53 -4.71 5.94 9.00
CA LYS A 53 -4.47 6.73 10.23
C LYS A 53 -3.07 7.30 10.26
N CYS A 54 -2.06 6.54 9.84
CA CYS A 54 -0.69 7.01 9.74
C CYS A 54 -0.56 8.22 8.80
N ILE A 55 -1.18 8.15 7.62
CA ILE A 55 -1.22 9.27 6.65
C ILE A 55 -1.77 10.54 7.32
N LEU A 56 -2.89 10.43 8.03
CA LEU A 56 -3.54 11.59 8.66
C LEU A 56 -2.71 12.18 9.81
N SER A 57 -1.97 11.33 10.55
CA SER A 57 -1.11 11.79 11.65
C SER A 57 0.01 12.74 11.20
N HIS A 58 0.39 12.74 9.92
CA HIS A 58 1.43 13.64 9.39
C HIS A 58 1.02 15.11 9.30
N ALA A 59 -0.26 15.43 9.41
CA ALA A 59 -0.73 16.81 9.54
C ALA A 59 -1.27 17.15 10.93
N ASP A 60 -0.96 16.32 11.93
CA ASP A 60 -1.56 16.35 13.28
C ASP A 60 -3.09 16.08 13.28
N ILE A 61 -3.64 15.58 12.16
CA ILE A 61 -5.07 15.31 11.96
C ILE A 61 -5.50 14.04 12.70
N GLU A 62 -5.98 14.19 13.94
CA GLU A 62 -6.44 13.03 14.74
C GLU A 62 -7.85 12.53 14.36
N SER A 63 -8.66 13.32 13.63
CA SER A 63 -10.08 13.00 13.38
C SER A 63 -10.64 13.59 12.07
N ALA A 64 -11.64 12.93 11.48
CA ALA A 64 -12.36 13.43 10.29
C ALA A 64 -13.19 14.71 10.54
N ASN A 65 -13.35 15.13 11.80
CA ASN A 65 -14.20 16.26 12.18
C ASN A 65 -13.44 17.54 12.53
N ASP A 66 -12.11 17.49 12.62
CA ASP A 66 -11.31 18.67 12.91
C ASP A 66 -10.07 18.62 12.03
N GLU A 67 -9.99 19.61 11.13
CA GLU A 67 -8.80 20.42 10.87
C GLU A 67 -9.01 21.23 9.62
N HIS A 68 -8.77 22.52 9.75
CA HIS A 68 -8.89 23.44 8.64
C HIS A 68 -7.57 23.48 7.89
N CYS A 69 -7.61 23.66 6.58
CA CYS A 69 -6.40 23.95 5.81
C CYS A 69 -5.67 25.14 6.45
N PRO A 70 -4.39 25.01 6.84
CA PRO A 70 -3.69 26.07 7.58
C PRO A 70 -3.49 27.34 6.73
N ASN A 71 -3.57 27.22 5.40
CA ASN A 71 -3.38 28.34 4.49
C ASN A 71 -4.66 29.15 4.24
N CYS A 72 -5.83 28.50 4.15
CA CYS A 72 -7.09 29.17 3.80
C CYS A 72 -8.20 29.03 4.84
N LEU A 73 -7.93 28.33 5.94
CA LEU A 73 -8.86 28.04 7.03
C LEU A 73 -10.17 27.39 6.56
N ARG A 74 -10.17 26.75 5.39
CA ARG A 74 -11.29 25.95 4.90
C ARG A 74 -11.33 24.63 5.68
N PRO A 75 -12.50 24.18 6.16
CA PRO A 75 -12.62 22.86 6.78
C PRO A 75 -12.14 21.76 5.82
N ALA A 76 -11.33 20.81 6.30
CA ALA A 76 -10.97 19.61 5.55
C ALA A 76 -12.06 18.54 5.74
N ASP A 77 -13.26 18.82 5.25
CA ASP A 77 -14.45 17.97 5.38
C ASP A 77 -14.36 16.67 4.56
N THR A 78 -13.58 16.68 3.47
CA THR A 78 -13.36 15.52 2.60
C THR A 78 -12.03 14.80 2.89
N ALA A 79 -11.99 13.50 2.59
CA ALA A 79 -10.74 12.73 2.63
C ALA A 79 -9.67 13.32 1.69
N GLN A 80 -10.09 13.82 0.52
CA GLN A 80 -9.24 14.56 -0.42
C GLN A 80 -8.48 15.70 0.29
N PHE A 81 -9.21 16.63 0.91
CA PHE A 81 -8.59 17.79 1.54
C PHE A 81 -7.69 17.40 2.70
N ARG A 82 -8.08 16.43 3.53
CA ARG A 82 -7.24 15.97 4.64
C ARG A 82 -5.92 15.38 4.15
N ILE A 83 -5.95 14.57 3.10
CA ILE A 83 -4.76 13.96 2.50
C ILE A 83 -3.87 15.03 1.83
N GLU A 84 -4.45 15.96 1.09
CA GLU A 84 -3.71 17.08 0.49
C GLU A 84 -2.98 17.91 1.55
N ILE A 85 -3.65 18.20 2.66
CA ILE A 85 -3.05 18.93 3.78
C ILE A 85 -1.96 18.09 4.45
N ALA A 86 -2.18 16.79 4.67
CA ALA A 86 -1.16 15.89 5.23
C ALA A 86 0.11 15.78 4.37
N VAL A 87 -0.04 15.81 3.05
CA VAL A 87 1.09 15.65 2.12
C VAL A 87 1.77 16.98 1.79
N ALA A 88 0.98 18.04 1.59
CA ALA A 88 1.46 19.31 1.03
C ALA A 88 1.34 20.51 1.98
N GLY A 89 0.69 20.35 3.13
CA GLY A 89 0.39 21.45 4.07
C GLY A 89 -0.67 22.42 3.56
N HIS A 90 -1.34 22.12 2.44
CA HIS A 90 -2.40 22.95 1.88
C HIS A 90 -3.39 22.13 1.05
N CYS A 91 -4.62 22.64 0.88
CA CYS A 91 -5.63 22.05 0.01
C CYS A 91 -5.58 22.62 -1.42
N SER A 92 -6.10 21.83 -2.36
CA SER A 92 -6.17 22.16 -3.80
C SER A 92 -6.96 23.42 -4.10
N THR A 93 -7.90 23.79 -3.21
CA THR A 93 -8.73 24.99 -3.41
C THR A 93 -7.95 26.28 -3.20
N CYS A 94 -6.98 26.30 -2.27
CA CYS A 94 -6.20 27.51 -1.96
C CYS A 94 -4.85 27.55 -2.69
N ASN A 95 -4.27 26.39 -2.95
CA ASN A 95 -3.12 26.24 -3.82
C ASN A 95 -3.24 24.91 -4.59
N PRO A 96 -3.54 24.94 -5.90
CA PRO A 96 -3.68 23.73 -6.70
C PRO A 96 -2.33 23.17 -7.18
N ILE A 97 -1.21 23.82 -6.85
CA ILE A 97 0.11 23.42 -7.34
C ILE A 97 0.75 22.47 -6.33
N TYR A 98 0.94 21.22 -6.75
CA TYR A 98 1.70 20.20 -6.04
C TYR A 98 2.96 19.84 -6.83
N SER A 99 4.02 19.48 -6.12
CA SER A 99 5.18 18.84 -6.73
C SER A 99 4.79 17.46 -7.32
N PRO A 100 5.58 16.91 -8.26
CA PRO A 100 5.32 15.57 -8.80
C PRO A 100 5.22 14.49 -7.72
N ASP A 101 6.07 14.56 -6.69
CA ASP A 101 6.09 13.58 -5.60
C ASP A 101 4.83 13.70 -4.72
N GLN A 102 4.43 14.93 -4.38
CA GLN A 102 3.19 15.17 -3.64
C GLN A 102 1.96 14.67 -4.40
N ASN A 103 1.88 14.90 -5.72
CA ASN A 103 0.80 14.36 -6.54
C ASN A 103 0.73 12.83 -6.47
N LEU A 104 1.89 12.16 -6.48
CA LEU A 104 1.96 10.71 -6.41
C LEU A 104 1.53 10.20 -5.03
N GLN A 105 1.99 10.84 -3.97
CA GLN A 105 1.62 10.51 -2.59
C GLN A 105 0.12 10.71 -2.34
N ILE A 106 -0.44 11.85 -2.76
CA ILE A 106 -1.87 12.15 -2.67
C ILE A 106 -2.67 11.08 -3.42
N LYS A 107 -2.25 10.72 -4.65
CA LYS A 107 -2.91 9.68 -5.43
C LYS A 107 -2.93 8.33 -4.69
N TYR A 108 -1.78 7.88 -4.18
CA TYR A 108 -1.70 6.59 -3.50
C TYR A 108 -2.45 6.56 -2.17
N ALA A 109 -2.56 7.69 -1.48
CA ALA A 109 -3.36 7.82 -0.27
C ALA A 109 -4.88 7.77 -0.52
N LEU A 110 -5.35 8.21 -1.70
CA LEU A 110 -6.78 8.23 -2.06
C LEU A 110 -7.24 6.97 -2.77
N GLU A 111 -6.38 6.45 -3.64
CA GLU A 111 -6.60 5.26 -4.45
C GLU A 111 -5.48 4.26 -4.11
N PRO A 112 -5.53 3.62 -2.93
CA PRO A 112 -4.61 2.54 -2.62
C PRO A 112 -4.72 1.51 -3.75
N LYS A 113 -3.57 1.12 -4.33
CA LYS A 113 -3.57 0.17 -5.44
C LYS A 113 -4.17 -1.15 -4.97
N GLY A 114 -5.42 -1.39 -5.34
CA GLY A 114 -5.91 -2.76 -5.45
C GLY A 114 -5.09 -3.43 -6.55
N PHE A 115 -4.33 -4.46 -6.16
CA PHE A 115 -3.75 -5.40 -7.12
C PHE A 115 -4.75 -6.49 -7.45
#